data_AF-A0A7V2RUZ9-F1
#
_entry.id   AF-A0A7V2RUZ9-F1
#
_cell.length_a   1.000
_cell.length_b   1.000
_cell.length_c   1.000
_cell.angle_alpha   90.00
_cell.angle_beta   90.00
_cell.angle_gamma   90.00
#
_symmetry.space_group_name_H-M   'P 1'
#
loop_
_entity.id
_entity.type
_entity.pdbx_description
1 polymer ?
#
loop_
_entity_poly.entity_id
_entity_poly.type
_entity_poly.pdbx_seq_one_letter_code
_entity_poly.pdbx_strand_id
1 'polypeptide(L)' 'GPGGASGGGGGAGSARPDPLDILKERLARGEITPEEYEERKRVLGV' A
#
# COMPACT_ATOMS: atom_id res chain seq x y z
N GLY A 1 -24.06 -9.79 -24.45
CA GLY A 1 -22.69 -10.34 -24.34
C GLY A 1 -22.26 -10.26 -22.90
N PRO A 2 -21.56 -11.26 -22.35
CA PRO A 2 -21.07 -11.14 -20.98
C PRO A 2 -19.78 -10.33 -20.99
N GLY A 3 -19.81 -9.19 -20.30
CA GLY A 3 -18.61 -8.56 -19.78
C GLY A 3 -18.11 -9.37 -18.59
N GLY A 4 -16.80 -9.56 -18.50
CA GLY A 4 -16.18 -10.25 -17.37
C GLY A 4 -14.70 -10.52 -17.57
N ALA A 5 -13.86 -9.72 -16.91
CA ALA A 5 -12.51 -10.06 -16.47
C ALA A 5 -12.10 -8.97 -15.46
N SER A 6 -12.35 -9.19 -14.17
CA SER A 6 -11.38 -9.75 -13.20
C SER A 6 -10.41 -8.71 -12.64
N GLY A 7 -10.84 -8.02 -11.58
CA GLY A 7 -9.97 -7.55 -10.51
C GLY A 7 -10.69 -7.98 -9.23
N GLY A 8 -10.19 -8.94 -8.46
CA GLY A 8 -8.89 -8.89 -7.80
C GLY A 8 -9.20 -8.58 -6.35
N GLY A 9 -9.21 -9.61 -5.50
CA GLY A 9 -9.58 -9.46 -4.10
C GLY A 9 -9.58 -10.81 -3.41
N GLY A 10 -8.41 -11.45 -3.36
CA GLY A 10 -8.19 -12.62 -2.51
C GLY A 10 -8.51 -12.26 -1.07
N GLY A 11 -9.40 -13.03 -0.47
CA GLY A 11 -9.86 -12.82 0.89
C GLY A 11 -8.80 -13.12 1.95
N ALA A 12 -8.87 -12.33 3.02
CA ALA A 12 -8.97 -12.82 4.40
C ALA A 12 -7.95 -13.88 4.86
N GLY A 13 -6.76 -13.42 5.17
CA GLY A 13 -5.91 -13.97 6.22
C GLY A 13 -5.18 -12.79 6.87
N SER A 14 -4.88 -12.83 8.17
CA SER A 14 -4.14 -11.78 8.89
C SER A 14 -2.68 -11.65 8.42
N ALA A 15 -2.47 -11.43 7.13
CA ALA A 15 -1.21 -10.99 6.58
C ALA A 15 -0.98 -9.59 7.11
N ARG A 16 0.13 -9.41 7.84
CA ARG A 16 0.55 -8.07 8.25
C ARG A 16 0.63 -7.21 6.98
N PRO A 17 0.01 -6.02 6.96
CA PRO A 17 0.04 -5.16 5.79
C PRO A 17 1.49 -4.91 5.37
N ASP A 18 1.74 -4.89 4.07
CA ASP A 18 3.07 -4.64 3.54
C ASP A 18 3.58 -3.28 4.09
N PRO A 19 4.85 -3.19 4.51
CA PRO A 19 5.41 -1.94 5.02
C PRO A 19 5.21 -0.75 4.07
N LEU A 20 5.26 -0.97 2.75
CA LEU A 20 5.01 0.07 1.76
C LEU A 20 3.55 0.53 1.76
N ASP A 21 2.60 -0.38 1.96
CA ASP A 21 1.18 -0.05 2.01
C ASP A 21 0.85 0.77 3.27
N ILE A 22 1.47 0.45 4.40
CA ILE A 22 1.38 1.29 5.60
C ILE A 22 1.88 2.71 5.31
N LEU A 23 3.02 2.86 4.62
CA LEU A 23 3.54 4.19 4.28
C LEU A 23 2.59 4.98 3.37
N LYS A 24 1.97 4.32 2.38
CA LYS A 24 0.97 4.96 1.49
C LYS A 24 -0.24 5.46 2.28
N GLU A 25 -0.77 4.64 3.19
CA GLU A 25 -1.92 5.02 4.02
C GLU A 25 -1.62 6.25 4.88
N ARG A 26 -0.43 6.29 5.50
CA ARG A 26 -0.01 7.40 6.36
C ARG A 26 0.17 8.69 5.57
N LEU A 27 0.74 8.62 4.37
CA LEU A 27 0.85 9.76 3.47
C LEU A 27 -0.53 10.28 3.06
N ALA A 28 -1.45 9.39 2.69
CA ALA A 28 -2.81 9.77 2.30
C ALA A 28 -3.60 10.44 3.44
N ARG A 29 -3.31 10.09 4.70
CA ARG A 29 -3.89 10.71 5.90
C ARG A 29 -3.21 12.02 6.29
N GLY A 30 -2.04 12.34 5.71
CA GLY A 30 -1.22 13.47 6.11
C GLY A 30 -0.47 13.27 7.43
N GLU A 31 -0.28 12.01 7.87
CA GLU A 31 0.51 11.68 9.07
C GLU A 31 2.02 11.81 8.84
N ILE A 32 2.44 11.78 7.57
CA ILE A 32 3.83 11.94 7.13
C ILE A 32 3.89 12.83 5.90
N THR A 33 5.02 13.51 5.69
CA THR A 33 5.24 14.30 4.48
C THR A 33 5.68 13.42 3.31
N PRO A 34 5.60 13.93 2.05
CA PRO A 34 6.15 13.24 0.89
C PRO A 34 7.65 12.91 1.05
N GLU A 35 8.43 13.78 1.68
CA GLU A 35 9.87 13.57 1.92
C GLU A 35 10.11 12.42 2.90
N GLU A 36 9.34 12.35 3.99
CA GLU A 36 9.41 11.24 4.95
C GLU A 36 9.00 9.90 4.33
N TYR A 37 8.03 9.91 3.41
CA TYR A 37 7.63 8.72 2.66
C TYR A 37 8.79 8.19 1.82
N GLU A 38 9.45 9.06 1.04
CA GLU A 38 10.56 8.67 0.17
C GLU A 38 11.78 8.19 0.95
N GLU A 39 12.10 8.83 2.09
CA GLU A 39 13.18 8.38 2.97
C GLU A 39 12.91 6.98 3.51
N ARG A 40 11.70 6.73 4.03
CA ARG A 40 11.32 5.43 4.60
C ARG A 40 11.19 4.36 3.54
N LYS A 41 10.72 4.70 2.34
CA LYS A 41 10.69 3.79 1.19
C LYS A 41 12.09 3.31 0.81
N ARG A 42 13.08 4.22 0.81
CA ARG A 42 14.49 3.86 0.56
C ARG A 42 15.04 2.89 1.60
N VAL A 43 14.67 3.06 2.87
CA VAL A 43 15.06 2.13 3.96
C VAL A 43 14.49 0.73 3.73
N LEU A 44 13.29 0.62 3.14
CA LEU A 44 12.66 -0.67 2.81
C LEU A 44 13.29 -1.37 1.58
N GLY A 45 14.09 -0.66 0.77
CA GLY A 45 14.74 -1.22 -0.40
C GLY A 45 13.80 -1.49 -1.59
N VAL A 46 12.70 -0.74 -1.69
CA VAL A 46 11.65 -0.86 -2.74
C VAL A 46 11.57 0.35 -3.66
#